data_AF-A0A0J1FYL5-F1
#
_entry.id   AF-A0A0J1FYL5-F1
#
_cell.length_a   1.000
_cell.length_b   1.000
_cell.length_c   1.000
_cell.angle_alpha   90.00
_cell.angle_beta   90.00
_cell.angle_gamma   90.00
#
_symmetry.space_group_name_H-M   'P 1'
#
loop_
_entity.id
_entity.type
_entity.pdbx_description
1 polymer ?
#
loop_
_entity_poly.entity_id
_entity_poly.type
_entity_poly.pdbx_seq_one_letter_code
_entity_poly.pdbx_strand_id
1 'polypeptide(L)'
;MIAVSCVGGICGANARIIEKSFNCGKISAIKGEWYGIAGGIAGDSGIIQNCYNLGEVNSTSVIPYCGGIAGNGGEIENCVNIGKATAGIMASNDGYILNCYWLTTASSYCTININDGDCKCFELTGSQMAEQSSFPTLDFASVWKMSSDYPILR
;
A
#
# COMPACT_ATOMS: atom_id res chain seq x y z
N MET A 1 27.80 -6.29 6.76
CA MET A 1 26.66 -6.44 5.83
C MET A 1 25.43 -6.05 6.62
N ILE A 2 24.75 -4.96 6.28
CA ILE A 2 23.52 -4.56 6.98
C ILE A 2 22.41 -5.42 6.38
N ALA A 3 21.78 -6.29 7.17
CA ALA A 3 20.66 -7.09 6.70
C ALA A 3 19.42 -6.21 6.57
N VAL A 4 18.92 -6.04 5.35
CA VAL A 4 17.62 -5.42 5.06
C VAL A 4 16.61 -6.56 4.91
N SER A 5 15.50 -6.46 5.62
CA SER A 5 14.37 -7.37 5.43
C SER A 5 13.32 -6.69 4.54
N CYS A 6 13.02 -7.28 3.39
CA CYS A 6 11.94 -6.84 2.50
C CYS A 6 10.85 -7.92 2.49
N VAL A 7 9.68 -7.58 3.04
CA VAL A 7 8.55 -8.51 3.18
C VAL A 7 7.31 -7.88 2.54
N GLY A 8 6.70 -8.62 1.62
CA GLY A 8 5.43 -8.26 1.02
C GLY A 8 4.45 -9.43 1.07
N GLY A 9 3.15 -9.15 1.07
CA GLY A 9 2.13 -10.21 1.01
C GLY A 9 2.14 -10.98 -0.30
N ILE A 10 2.60 -10.37 -1.39
CA ILE A 10 2.77 -11.00 -2.70
C ILE A 10 4.25 -11.20 -3.03
N CYS A 11 5.09 -10.17 -2.83
CA CYS A 11 6.49 -10.20 -3.20
C CYS A 11 7.38 -9.46 -2.20
N GLY A 12 8.50 -10.03 -1.77
CA GLY A 12 9.47 -9.31 -0.93
C GLY A 12 10.11 -8.13 -1.67
N ALA A 13 10.64 -8.38 -2.87
CA ALA A 13 11.27 -7.38 -3.74
C ALA A 13 10.75 -7.53 -5.17
N ASN A 14 9.90 -6.60 -5.58
CA ASN A 14 9.30 -6.58 -6.90
C ASN A 14 10.15 -5.72 -7.85
N ALA A 15 10.75 -6.34 -8.88
CA ALA A 15 11.52 -5.61 -9.91
C ALA A 15 10.71 -5.26 -11.16
N ARG A 16 9.42 -5.63 -11.22
CA ARG A 16 8.53 -5.43 -12.38
C ARG A 16 7.13 -5.03 -11.92
N ILE A 17 6.09 -5.63 -12.51
CA ILE A 17 4.70 -5.26 -12.33
C ILE A 17 4.01 -6.29 -11.43
N ILE A 18 3.32 -5.80 -10.40
CA ILE A 18 2.26 -6.53 -9.71
C ILE A 18 0.96 -5.85 -10.07
N GLU A 19 0.00 -6.60 -10.60
CA GLU A 19 -1.30 -6.08 -11.00
C GLU A 19 -2.46 -6.94 -10.53
N LYS A 20 -3.63 -6.32 -10.29
CA LYS A 20 -4.90 -7.02 -10.01
C LYS A 20 -4.75 -8.09 -8.93
N SER A 21 -4.05 -7.73 -7.86
CA SER A 21 -3.66 -8.63 -6.78
C SER A 21 -4.07 -8.07 -5.43
N PHE A 22 -4.18 -8.94 -4.43
CA PHE A 22 -4.57 -8.50 -3.10
C PHE A 22 -3.93 -9.34 -2.00
N ASN A 23 -3.80 -8.73 -0.83
CA ASN A 23 -3.34 -9.39 0.38
C ASN A 23 -4.36 -9.23 1.51
N CYS A 24 -4.71 -10.34 2.15
CA CYS A 24 -5.48 -10.36 3.40
C CYS A 24 -4.65 -10.87 4.59
N GLY A 25 -3.44 -11.39 4.34
CA GLY A 25 -2.57 -11.95 5.36
C GLY A 25 -1.85 -10.87 6.14
N LYS A 26 -1.58 -11.13 7.43
CA LYS A 26 -0.73 -10.26 8.24
C LYS A 26 0.71 -10.32 7.75
N ILE A 27 1.33 -9.16 7.55
CA ILE A 27 2.72 -9.00 7.14
C ILE A 27 3.53 -8.45 8.31
N SER A 28 4.70 -9.07 8.56
CA SER A 28 5.58 -8.68 9.65
C SER A 28 7.04 -8.78 9.21
N ALA A 29 7.68 -7.63 8.97
CA ALA A 29 9.13 -7.56 8.81
C ALA A 29 9.78 -7.61 10.19
N ILE A 30 10.20 -8.81 10.59
CA ILE A 30 10.81 -9.07 11.90
C ILE A 30 12.33 -9.05 11.75
N LYS A 31 12.96 -8.13 12.48
CA LYS A 31 14.38 -8.14 12.86
C LYS A 31 15.38 -8.22 11.68
N GLY A 32 15.52 -7.11 10.95
CA GLY A 32 16.80 -6.71 10.37
C GLY A 32 17.54 -5.81 11.39
N GLU A 33 18.87 -5.86 11.44
CA GLU A 33 19.65 -5.08 12.43
C GLU A 33 19.38 -3.56 12.35
N TRP A 34 18.87 -3.06 11.22
CA TRP A 34 18.61 -1.64 10.99
C TRP A 34 17.29 -1.37 10.26
N TYR A 35 17.11 -1.93 9.05
CA TYR A 35 15.97 -1.62 8.19
C TYR A 35 14.98 -2.78 8.09
N GLY A 36 13.70 -2.47 8.28
CA GLY A 36 12.60 -3.40 8.05
C GLY A 36 11.56 -2.79 7.12
N ILE A 37 11.54 -3.29 5.88
CA ILE A 37 10.70 -2.84 4.78
C ILE A 37 9.54 -3.83 4.65
N ALA A 38 8.34 -3.37 4.99
CA ALA A 38 7.12 -4.15 4.96
C ALA A 38 6.05 -3.44 4.13
N GLY A 39 5.47 -4.16 3.17
CA GLY A 39 4.28 -3.70 2.45
C GLY A 39 3.20 -4.76 2.36
N GLY A 40 1.94 -4.33 2.27
CA GLY A 40 0.82 -5.28 2.12
C GLY A 40 0.91 -6.08 0.82
N ILE A 41 1.40 -5.46 -0.26
CA ILE A 41 1.60 -6.11 -1.56
C ILE A 41 3.08 -6.46 -1.76
N ALA A 42 3.96 -5.45 -1.67
CA ALA A 42 5.40 -5.64 -1.84
C ALA A 42 6.22 -4.96 -0.75
N GLY A 43 7.33 -5.58 -0.33
CA GLY A 43 8.28 -4.91 0.55
C GLY A 43 8.95 -3.74 -0.18
N ASP A 44 9.79 -4.09 -1.15
CA ASP A 44 10.43 -3.16 -2.08
C ASP A 44 9.77 -3.27 -3.46
N SER A 45 9.50 -2.14 -4.10
CA SER A 45 8.47 -2.04 -5.13
C SER A 45 8.98 -1.44 -6.45
N GLY A 46 8.63 -2.10 -7.55
CA GLY A 46 8.71 -1.61 -8.93
C GLY A 46 7.42 -0.91 -9.33
N ILE A 47 6.53 -1.57 -10.05
CA ILE A 47 5.19 -1.06 -10.40
C ILE A 47 4.14 -1.89 -9.67
N ILE A 48 3.20 -1.23 -9.01
CA ILE A 48 2.03 -1.85 -8.39
C ILE A 48 0.77 -1.15 -8.88
N GLN A 49 -0.13 -1.88 -9.55
CA GLN A 49 -1.34 -1.30 -10.10
C GLN A 49 -2.59 -2.11 -9.80
N ASN A 50 -3.71 -1.44 -9.54
CA ASN A 50 -5.00 -2.10 -9.30
C ASN A 50 -4.93 -3.18 -8.21
N CYS A 51 -4.31 -2.87 -7.07
CA CYS A 51 -4.13 -3.82 -5.98
C CYS A 51 -4.77 -3.32 -4.68
N TYR A 52 -5.12 -4.22 -3.78
CA TYR A 52 -5.59 -3.81 -2.45
C TYR A 52 -5.02 -4.64 -1.30
N ASN A 53 -4.90 -4.02 -0.14
CA ASN A 53 -4.46 -4.67 1.07
C ASN A 53 -5.50 -4.55 2.18
N LEU A 54 -5.89 -5.69 2.74
CA LEU A 54 -6.69 -5.83 3.96
C LEU A 54 -5.83 -6.26 5.16
N GLY A 55 -4.66 -6.84 4.89
CA GLY A 55 -3.77 -7.39 5.90
C GLY A 55 -3.11 -6.32 6.77
N GLU A 56 -2.93 -6.61 8.05
CA GLU A 56 -2.13 -5.76 8.93
C GLU A 56 -0.65 -5.82 8.51
N VAL A 57 -0.02 -4.68 8.29
CA VAL A 57 1.41 -4.54 7.96
C VAL A 57 2.15 -3.97 9.15
N ASN A 58 3.21 -4.64 9.59
CA ASN A 58 4.06 -4.20 10.69
C ASN A 58 5.54 -4.39 10.38
N SER A 59 6.37 -3.54 10.99
CA SER A 59 7.81 -3.69 11.06
C SER A 59 8.29 -3.38 12.47
N THR A 60 9.13 -4.24 13.04
CA THR A 60 9.70 -4.06 14.40
C THR A 60 11.18 -3.69 14.34
N SER A 61 11.67 -3.22 13.20
CA SER A 61 13.07 -2.81 13.02
C SER A 61 13.32 -1.40 13.54
N VAL A 62 14.59 -1.02 13.74
CA VAL A 62 14.97 0.31 14.26
C VAL A 62 14.50 1.42 13.32
N ILE A 63 14.63 1.22 12.02
CA ILE A 63 14.14 2.12 10.97
C ILE A 63 13.05 1.35 10.20
N PRO A 64 11.76 1.53 10.57
CA PRO A 64 10.65 0.82 9.95
C PRO A 64 10.13 1.57 8.72
N TYR A 65 10.13 0.90 7.56
CA TYR A 65 9.41 1.34 6.37
C TYR A 65 8.18 0.44 6.21
N CYS A 66 7.04 0.90 6.73
CA CYS A 66 5.82 0.12 6.84
C CYS A 66 4.66 0.81 6.11
N GLY A 67 4.34 0.35 4.90
CA GLY A 67 3.23 0.89 4.10
C GLY A 67 2.14 -0.12 3.78
N GLY A 68 0.92 0.35 3.64
CA GLY A 68 -0.24 -0.50 3.38
C GLY A 68 -0.17 -1.24 2.04
N ILE A 69 0.46 -0.65 1.02
CA ILE A 69 0.68 -1.28 -0.29
C ILE A 69 2.15 -1.67 -0.44
N ALA A 70 3.07 -0.71 -0.27
CA ALA A 70 4.51 -0.92 -0.40
C ALA A 70 5.27 -0.43 0.84
N GLY A 71 6.36 -1.11 1.21
CA GLY A 71 7.27 -0.58 2.21
C GLY A 71 8.14 0.55 1.65
N ASN A 72 8.71 0.33 0.47
CA ASN A 72 9.62 1.26 -0.19
C ASN A 72 9.47 1.24 -1.72
N GLY A 73 9.64 2.42 -2.34
CA GLY A 73 9.92 2.59 -3.75
C GLY A 73 8.76 2.35 -4.72
N GLY A 74 8.99 2.76 -5.97
CA GLY A 74 8.18 2.37 -7.13
C GLY A 74 7.04 3.31 -7.53
N GLU A 75 6.32 2.89 -8.56
CA GLU A 75 5.13 3.52 -9.12
C GLU A 75 3.90 2.78 -8.60
N ILE A 76 3.02 3.47 -7.88
CA ILE A 76 1.82 2.86 -7.30
C ILE A 76 0.58 3.54 -7.85
N GLU A 77 -0.28 2.78 -8.52
CA GLU A 77 -1.46 3.30 -9.20
C GLU A 77 -2.75 2.57 -8.83
N ASN A 78 -3.83 3.32 -8.64
CA ASN A 78 -5.18 2.76 -8.51
C ASN A 78 -5.27 1.70 -7.40
N CYS A 79 -4.57 1.91 -6.28
CA CYS A 79 -4.48 0.95 -5.19
C CYS A 79 -5.28 1.39 -3.96
N VAL A 80 -5.72 0.41 -3.15
CA VAL A 80 -6.53 0.68 -1.96
C VAL A 80 -5.98 -0.03 -0.74
N ASN A 81 -5.71 0.70 0.34
CA ASN A 81 -5.35 0.09 1.63
C ASN A 81 -6.44 0.28 2.68
N ILE A 82 -6.92 -0.85 3.19
CA ILE A 82 -7.85 -0.93 4.33
C ILE A 82 -7.12 -1.51 5.55
N GLY A 83 -6.10 -2.34 5.32
CA GLY A 83 -5.30 -2.95 6.37
C GLY A 83 -4.53 -1.92 7.21
N LYS A 84 -4.36 -2.22 8.49
CA LYS A 84 -3.60 -1.36 9.40
C LYS A 84 -2.13 -1.33 9.00
N ALA A 85 -1.56 -0.14 8.89
CA ALA A 85 -0.16 0.11 8.53
C ALA A 85 0.27 1.49 9.07
N THR A 86 1.56 1.80 9.10
CA THR A 86 2.02 3.14 9.51
C THR A 86 1.68 4.16 8.42
N ALA A 87 2.13 3.89 7.20
CA ALA A 87 1.75 4.62 6.00
C ALA A 87 0.59 3.90 5.29
N GLY A 88 -0.41 4.65 4.82
CA GLY A 88 -1.58 4.13 4.14
C GLY A 88 -1.23 3.48 2.82
N ILE A 89 -0.31 4.06 2.03
CA ILE A 89 0.07 3.52 0.73
C ILE A 89 1.52 3.05 0.74
N MET A 90 2.46 3.95 0.98
CA MET A 90 3.90 3.68 0.87
C MET A 90 4.66 4.39 1.99
N ALA A 91 5.65 3.77 2.62
CA ALA A 91 6.37 4.46 3.71
C ALA A 91 7.50 5.37 3.24
N SER A 92 8.19 4.99 2.16
CA SER A 92 9.26 5.77 1.54
C SER A 92 9.10 5.75 0.03
N ASN A 93 8.99 6.94 -0.57
CA ASN A 93 8.72 7.09 -1.99
C ASN A 93 9.97 7.52 -2.77
N ASP A 94 10.37 6.70 -3.75
CA ASP A 94 11.37 7.05 -4.78
C ASP A 94 10.75 7.19 -6.19
N GLY A 95 9.42 7.04 -6.32
CA GLY A 95 8.66 7.17 -7.57
C GLY A 95 7.42 8.06 -7.39
N TYR A 96 6.25 7.60 -7.85
CA TYR A 96 4.99 8.35 -7.72
C TYR A 96 3.85 7.48 -7.19
N ILE A 97 2.85 8.14 -6.60
CA ILE A 97 1.62 7.54 -6.12
C ILE A 97 0.46 8.21 -6.85
N LEU A 98 -0.30 7.46 -7.63
CA LEU A 98 -1.41 8.01 -8.40
C LEU A 98 -2.70 7.28 -8.04
N ASN A 99 -3.78 8.02 -7.82
CA ASN A 99 -5.13 7.46 -7.69
C ASN A 99 -5.24 6.39 -6.59
N CYS A 100 -4.54 6.60 -5.47
CA CYS A 100 -4.50 5.62 -4.39
C CYS A 100 -5.34 6.07 -3.20
N TYR A 101 -5.94 5.12 -2.49
CA TYR A 101 -6.94 5.38 -1.45
C TYR A 101 -6.58 4.63 -0.17
N TRP A 102 -6.74 5.25 1.00
CA TRP A 102 -6.41 4.60 2.26
C TRP A 102 -7.36 4.96 3.40
N LEU A 103 -7.59 4.00 4.30
CA LEU A 103 -8.53 4.14 5.41
C LEU A 103 -7.88 4.93 6.56
N THR A 104 -8.46 6.08 6.89
CA THR A 104 -7.95 7.02 7.91
C THR A 104 -7.86 6.43 9.31
N THR A 105 -8.68 5.45 9.65
CA THR A 105 -8.61 4.78 10.96
C THR A 105 -7.58 3.65 11.00
N ALA A 106 -7.00 3.27 9.86
CA ALA A 106 -6.04 2.17 9.74
C ALA A 106 -4.58 2.64 9.63
N SER A 107 -4.34 3.88 9.22
CA SER A 107 -2.98 4.42 9.03
C SER A 107 -2.88 5.89 9.46
N SER A 108 -1.65 6.41 9.56
CA SER A 108 -1.41 7.76 10.10
C SER A 108 -1.20 8.83 9.03
N TYR A 109 -0.72 8.44 7.86
CA TYR A 109 -0.42 9.31 6.72
C TYR A 109 -0.34 8.45 5.46
N CYS A 110 -0.34 9.06 4.27
CA CYS A 110 -0.21 8.32 3.01
C CYS A 110 1.21 7.80 2.73
N THR A 111 2.21 8.70 2.75
CA THR A 111 3.66 8.46 2.60
C THR A 111 4.49 9.54 3.29
N ILE A 112 5.78 9.28 3.57
CA ILE A 112 6.75 10.29 4.04
C ILE A 112 7.75 10.57 2.89
N ASN A 113 8.06 11.86 2.66
CA ASN A 113 9.11 12.42 1.77
C ASN A 113 8.92 12.34 0.24
N ILE A 114 9.46 13.26 -0.59
CA ILE A 114 9.42 14.75 -0.70
C ILE A 114 9.86 15.10 -2.14
N ASN A 115 9.00 14.81 -3.12
CA ASN A 115 8.97 15.46 -4.44
C ASN A 115 7.49 15.54 -4.82
N ASP A 116 6.71 16.15 -3.92
CA ASP A 116 5.27 15.96 -3.70
C ASP A 116 4.36 16.52 -4.83
N GLY A 117 4.92 16.75 -6.03
CA GLY A 117 4.16 17.17 -7.21
C GLY A 117 3.27 16.05 -7.79
N ASP A 118 3.66 14.79 -7.58
CA ASP A 118 3.02 13.63 -8.23
C ASP A 118 2.28 12.69 -7.26
N CYS A 119 2.21 13.02 -5.97
CA CYS A 119 1.47 12.23 -4.99
C CYS A 119 -0.02 12.57 -5.02
N LYS A 120 -0.83 11.67 -5.58
CA LYS A 120 -2.30 11.73 -5.60
C LYS A 120 -2.89 10.57 -4.82
N CYS A 121 -2.72 10.62 -3.50
CA CYS A 121 -3.41 9.73 -2.59
C CYS A 121 -4.52 10.44 -1.82
N PHE A 122 -5.59 9.71 -1.60
CA PHE A 122 -6.84 10.19 -1.02
C PHE A 122 -7.09 9.44 0.28
N GLU A 123 -7.18 10.19 1.37
CA GLU A 123 -7.56 9.65 2.66
C GLU A 123 -9.10 9.56 2.74
N LEU A 124 -9.63 8.41 3.16
CA LEU A 124 -11.07 8.17 3.25
C LEU A 124 -11.47 7.66 4.64
N THR A 125 -12.65 8.06 5.12
CA THR A 125 -13.30 7.44 6.28
C THR A 125 -13.90 6.08 5.92
N GLY A 126 -14.30 5.29 6.92
CA GLY A 126 -15.03 4.03 6.69
C GLY A 126 -16.32 4.23 5.89
N SER A 127 -17.06 5.31 6.13
CA SER A 127 -18.27 5.60 5.35
C SER A 127 -17.95 5.99 3.91
N GLN A 128 -16.88 6.74 3.67
CA GLN A 128 -16.44 7.06 2.30
C GLN A 128 -15.91 5.83 1.57
N MET A 129 -15.24 4.91 2.28
CA MET A 129 -14.78 3.63 1.70
C MET A 129 -15.94 2.79 1.16
N ALA A 130 -17.13 2.87 1.77
CA ALA A 130 -18.32 2.15 1.32
C ALA A 130 -19.01 2.78 0.10
N GLU A 131 -18.60 3.98 -0.33
CA GLU A 131 -19.25 4.73 -1.40
C GLU A 131 -18.42 4.69 -2.70
N GLN A 132 -18.97 4.09 -3.77
CA GLN A 132 -18.28 3.98 -5.07
C GLN A 132 -17.81 5.34 -5.61
N SER A 133 -18.58 6.40 -5.37
CA SER A 133 -18.29 7.76 -5.83
C SER A 133 -17.05 8.37 -5.17
N SER A 134 -16.59 7.82 -4.04
CA SER A 134 -15.32 8.20 -3.39
C SER A 134 -14.09 7.76 -4.19
N PHE A 135 -14.27 6.89 -5.18
CA PHE A 135 -13.20 6.30 -6.00
C PHE A 135 -13.34 6.65 -7.49
N PRO A 136 -13.37 7.94 -7.86
CA PRO A 136 -13.69 8.37 -9.22
C PRO A 136 -12.68 7.92 -10.28
N THR A 137 -11.52 7.41 -9.85
CA THR A 137 -10.41 7.01 -10.73
C THR A 137 -10.29 5.49 -10.89
N LEU A 138 -10.96 4.71 -10.06
CA LEU A 138 -10.95 3.25 -10.18
C LEU A 138 -11.89 2.80 -11.31
N ASP A 139 -11.41 1.88 -12.14
CA ASP A 139 -12.23 1.28 -13.21
C ASP A 139 -13.21 0.24 -12.64
N PHE A 140 -14.42 0.69 -12.30
CA PHE A 140 -15.52 -0.18 -11.88
C PHE A 140 -16.20 -0.93 -13.03
N ALA A 141 -15.90 -0.60 -14.29
CA ALA A 141 -16.46 -1.32 -15.42
C ALA A 141 -15.78 -2.67 -15.60
N SER A 142 -14.46 -2.75 -15.42
CA SER A 142 -13.69 -3.96 -15.74
C SER A 142 -12.81 -4.52 -14.62
N VAL A 143 -12.34 -3.70 -13.66
CA VAL A 143 -11.34 -4.14 -12.66
C VAL A 143 -11.94 -4.27 -11.27
N TRP A 144 -12.67 -3.26 -10.83
CA TRP A 144 -13.17 -3.12 -9.47
C TRP A 144 -14.68 -3.36 -9.40
N LYS A 145 -15.14 -3.80 -8.24
CA LYS A 145 -16.54 -3.79 -7.81
C LYS A 145 -16.59 -3.34 -6.36
N MET A 146 -17.69 -2.73 -5.96
CA MET A 146 -17.91 -2.45 -4.53
C MET A 146 -18.34 -3.73 -3.81
N SER A 147 -17.72 -3.98 -2.65
CA SER A 147 -18.35 -4.78 -1.59
C SER A 147 -19.36 -3.91 -0.81
N SER A 148 -19.83 -4.38 0.35
CA SER A 148 -20.60 -3.55 1.29
C SER A 148 -19.79 -2.40 1.87
N ASP A 149 -18.46 -2.55 1.99
CA ASP A 149 -17.64 -1.68 2.84
C ASP A 149 -16.47 -1.00 2.12
N TYR A 150 -16.01 -1.57 1.00
CA TYR A 150 -14.84 -1.10 0.25
C TYR A 150 -14.77 -1.70 -1.17
N PRO A 151 -13.99 -1.10 -2.09
CA PRO A 151 -13.73 -1.68 -3.41
C PRO A 151 -12.89 -2.96 -3.31
N ILE A 152 -13.26 -3.95 -4.11
CA ILE A 152 -12.55 -5.22 -4.28
C ILE A 152 -12.40 -5.53 -5.77
N LEU A 153 -11.49 -6.43 -6.11
CA LEU A 153 -11.31 -6.87 -7.49
C LEU A 153 -12.49 -7.74 -7.95
N ARG A 154 -12.82 -7.66 -9.24
CA ARG A 154 -13.93 -8.40 -9.85
C ARG A 154 -13.73 -9.90 -9.86
#